data_AF-A0A673IFK8-F1
#
_entry.id   AF-A0A673IFK8-F1
#
_cell.length_a   1.000
_cell.length_b   1.000
_cell.length_c   1.000
_cell.angle_alpha   90.00
_cell.angle_beta   90.00
_cell.angle_gamma   90.00
#
_symmetry.space_group_name_H-M   'P 1'
#
loop_
_entity.id
_entity.type
_entity.pdbx_description
1 polymer ?
#
loop_
_entity_poly.entity_id
_entity_poly.type
_entity_poly.pdbx_seq_one_letter_code
_entity_poly.pdbx_strand_id
1 'polypeptide(L)'
;MTLIFKNMNAFFFSIYAAVIKVFKGEELQPNELYCLNENTRWLLRTDMGFFIKEYFQNQILTKGLSIILDEIQKHEGERQLFVLAQVWDRFFTEILPTLQAILYPLQGQELTVRQMTLLGFRDMVLLKLSLGDLLCKNLSLIPASITQMLLVLQGIQESRGPSKQYCQLESLVALVVKPYLWNCRHASCTEQSATRAQVSHPEIRITHHISEGSLLSPVVEQEGEMYFEQVGNLRRHSVTNAHSDIKLLPNYGSD
;
A
#
# COMPACT_ATOMS: atom_id res chain seq x y z
N MET A 1 20.28 38.65 2.56
CA MET A 1 19.75 37.47 3.27
C MET A 1 18.25 37.60 3.58
N THR A 2 17.77 38.76 4.02
CA THR A 2 16.35 39.03 4.36
C THR A 2 15.37 38.97 3.17
N LEU A 3 15.77 39.40 1.96
CA LEU A 3 14.87 39.38 0.79
C LEU A 3 14.62 37.95 0.26
N ILE A 4 15.65 37.11 0.24
CA ILE A 4 15.57 35.70 -0.18
C ILE A 4 14.67 34.93 0.78
N PHE A 5 14.84 35.12 2.09
CA PHE A 5 14.01 34.47 3.11
C PHE A 5 12.54 34.90 3.03
N LYS A 6 12.29 36.20 2.79
CA LYS A 6 10.93 36.72 2.58
C LYS A 6 10.25 36.13 1.34
N ASN A 7 11.01 35.94 0.26
CA ASN A 7 10.51 35.34 -0.99
C ASN A 7 10.25 33.82 -0.82
N MET A 8 11.12 33.12 -0.09
CA MET A 8 10.92 31.70 0.27
C MET A 8 9.63 31.49 1.06
N ASN A 9 9.37 32.32 2.08
CA ASN A 9 8.12 32.27 2.84
C ASN A 9 6.89 32.53 1.96
N ALA A 10 7.01 33.39 0.95
CA ALA A 10 5.92 33.63 0.01
C ALA A 10 5.62 32.39 -0.86
N PHE A 11 6.64 31.65 -1.32
CA PHE A 11 6.44 30.40 -2.06
C PHE A 11 5.76 29.32 -1.21
N PHE A 12 6.25 29.10 0.02
CA PHE A 12 5.60 28.17 0.95
C PHE A 12 4.15 28.56 1.26
N PHE A 13 3.89 29.85 1.49
CA PHE A 13 2.54 30.35 1.72
C PHE A 13 1.63 30.17 0.50
N SER A 14 2.14 30.40 -0.71
CA SER A 14 1.38 30.18 -1.95
C SER A 14 0.96 28.72 -2.11
N ILE A 15 1.89 27.77 -1.87
CA ILE A 15 1.60 26.33 -1.91
C ILE A 15 0.61 25.96 -0.80
N TYR A 16 0.83 26.45 0.42
CA TYR A 16 -0.09 26.23 1.54
C TYR A 16 -1.50 26.72 1.20
N ALA A 17 -1.65 27.95 0.73
CA ALA A 17 -2.96 28.54 0.42
C ALA A 17 -3.68 27.75 -0.67
N ALA A 18 -2.99 27.41 -1.76
CA ALA A 18 -3.58 26.61 -2.84
C ALA A 18 -4.01 25.22 -2.36
N VAL A 19 -3.17 24.53 -1.59
CA VAL A 19 -3.53 23.22 -1.05
C VAL A 19 -4.73 23.30 -0.11
N ILE A 20 -4.77 24.28 0.79
CA ILE A 20 -5.91 24.46 1.69
C ILE A 20 -7.20 24.77 0.94
N LYS A 21 -7.15 25.52 -0.17
CA LYS A 21 -8.31 25.70 -1.06
C LYS A 21 -8.81 24.37 -1.62
N VAL A 22 -7.90 23.53 -2.13
CA VAL A 22 -8.25 22.20 -2.65
C VAL A 22 -8.90 21.33 -1.57
N PHE A 23 -8.40 21.37 -0.32
CA PHE A 23 -9.01 20.65 0.80
C PHE A 23 -10.42 21.15 1.16
N LYS A 24 -10.74 22.42 0.86
CA LYS A 24 -12.09 22.98 1.02
C LYS A 24 -13.03 22.66 -0.15
N GLY A 25 -12.53 21.98 -1.20
CA GLY A 25 -13.28 21.71 -2.42
C GLY A 25 -13.34 22.89 -3.39
N GLU A 26 -12.45 23.87 -3.24
CA GLU A 26 -12.32 24.96 -4.21
C GLU A 26 -11.42 24.54 -5.38
N GLU A 27 -11.80 24.95 -6.59
CA GLU A 27 -11.00 24.71 -7.79
C GLU A 27 -9.81 25.67 -7.88
N LEU A 28 -8.71 25.17 -8.43
CA LEU A 28 -7.55 26.00 -8.77
C LEU A 28 -7.88 26.90 -9.97
N GLN A 29 -7.38 28.13 -9.93
CA GLN A 29 -7.52 29.06 -11.05
C GLN A 29 -6.73 28.57 -12.27
N PRO A 30 -7.14 28.95 -13.49
CA PRO A 30 -6.37 28.63 -14.69
C PRO A 30 -4.94 29.18 -14.55
N ASN A 31 -3.95 28.36 -14.93
CA ASN A 31 -2.51 28.62 -14.77
C ASN A 31 -1.96 28.65 -13.32
N GLU A 32 -2.79 28.55 -12.28
CA GLU A 32 -2.32 28.51 -10.89
C GLU A 32 -1.43 27.29 -10.65
N LEU A 33 -1.83 26.12 -11.18
CA LEU A 33 -1.05 24.89 -11.09
C LEU A 33 0.35 25.02 -11.71
N TYR A 34 0.46 25.72 -12.85
CA TYR A 34 1.76 25.95 -13.49
C TYR A 34 2.66 26.81 -12.60
N CYS A 35 2.13 27.92 -12.07
CA CYS A 35 2.86 28.78 -11.14
C CYS A 35 3.30 28.04 -9.88
N LEU A 36 2.43 27.20 -9.30
CA LEU A 36 2.75 26.37 -8.14
C LEU A 36 3.85 25.35 -8.46
N ASN A 37 3.83 24.74 -9.63
CA ASN A 37 4.86 23.79 -10.07
C ASN A 37 6.22 24.47 -10.25
N GLU A 38 6.25 25.68 -10.81
CA GLU A 38 7.48 26.48 -10.87
C GLU A 38 7.98 26.81 -9.46
N ASN A 39 7.10 27.28 -8.57
CA ASN A 39 7.47 27.59 -7.18
C ASN A 39 8.05 26.37 -6.46
N THR A 40 7.46 25.20 -6.62
CA THR A 40 7.97 23.93 -6.06
C THR A 40 9.33 23.57 -6.66
N ARG A 41 9.53 23.74 -7.97
CA ARG A 41 10.85 23.54 -8.63
C ARG A 41 11.91 24.51 -8.13
N TRP A 42 11.55 25.77 -7.90
CA TRP A 42 12.45 26.76 -7.32
C TRP A 42 12.84 26.41 -5.88
N LEU A 43 11.87 26.01 -5.05
CA LEU A 43 12.11 25.57 -3.66
C LEU A 43 13.02 24.35 -3.59
N LEU A 44 12.89 23.41 -4.54
CA LEU A 44 13.73 22.22 -4.59
C LEU A 44 15.19 22.50 -4.98
N ARG A 45 15.44 23.59 -5.70
CA ARG A 45 16.80 24.01 -6.09
C ARG A 45 17.54 24.74 -4.97
N THR A 46 16.84 25.15 -3.92
CA THR A 46 17.46 25.80 -2.76
C THR A 46 17.72 24.79 -1.65
N ASP A 47 18.50 25.21 -0.64
CA ASP A 47 18.77 24.42 0.57
C ASP A 47 17.47 24.03 1.33
N MET A 48 16.34 24.64 0.99
CA MET A 48 15.03 24.38 1.60
C MET A 48 14.27 23.19 0.97
N GLY A 49 14.79 22.62 -0.12
CA GLY A 49 14.19 21.46 -0.79
C GLY A 49 14.08 20.21 0.10
N PHE A 50 14.86 20.13 1.18
CA PHE A 50 14.72 19.08 2.19
C PHE A 50 13.50 19.30 3.12
N PHE A 51 13.22 20.56 3.47
CA PHE A 51 12.15 20.91 4.43
C PHE A 51 10.76 20.90 3.81
N ILE A 52 10.61 21.02 2.50
CA ILE A 52 9.29 21.04 1.84
C ILE A 52 8.46 19.78 2.14
N LYS A 53 9.10 18.61 2.26
CA LYS A 53 8.42 17.38 2.64
C LYS A 53 7.89 17.42 4.06
N GLU A 54 8.74 17.85 4.99
CA GLU A 54 8.37 18.00 6.39
C GLU A 54 7.27 19.06 6.57
N TYR A 55 7.38 20.18 5.87
CA TYR A 55 6.36 21.23 5.85
C TYR A 55 5.03 20.71 5.28
N PHE A 56 5.08 19.94 4.19
CA PHE A 56 3.90 19.33 3.62
C PHE A 56 3.23 18.36 4.61
N GLN A 57 3.99 17.45 5.22
CA GLN A 57 3.44 16.48 6.16
C GLN A 57 2.91 17.14 7.44
N ASN A 58 3.73 17.96 8.10
CA ASN A 58 3.45 18.43 9.46
C ASN A 58 2.50 19.62 9.48
N GLN A 59 2.52 20.49 8.46
CA GLN A 59 1.74 21.73 8.44
C GLN A 59 0.56 21.63 7.46
N ILE A 60 0.84 21.42 6.17
CA ILE A 60 -0.17 21.47 5.12
C ILE A 60 -1.16 20.31 5.27
N LEU A 61 -0.66 19.09 5.28
CA LEU A 61 -1.47 17.87 5.30
C LEU A 61 -2.24 17.74 6.62
N THR A 62 -1.59 17.99 7.76
CA THR A 62 -2.25 18.05 9.07
C THR A 62 -3.45 19.01 9.07
N LYS A 63 -3.27 20.22 8.53
CA LYS A 63 -4.34 21.22 8.49
C LYS A 63 -5.44 20.87 7.49
N GLY A 64 -5.09 20.36 6.31
CA GLY A 64 -6.05 19.94 5.29
C GLY A 64 -6.93 18.79 5.78
N LEU A 65 -6.32 17.78 6.40
CA LEU A 65 -7.03 16.62 6.95
C LEU A 65 -7.85 16.98 8.19
N SER A 66 -7.44 17.97 9.00
CA SER A 66 -8.28 18.43 10.11
C SER A 66 -9.60 19.02 9.60
N ILE A 67 -9.58 19.78 8.49
CA ILE A 67 -10.80 20.32 7.87
C ILE A 67 -11.74 19.20 7.45
N ILE A 68 -11.20 18.13 6.84
CA ILE A 68 -11.95 16.93 6.45
C ILE A 68 -12.54 16.23 7.68
N LEU A 69 -11.73 16.04 8.73
CA LEU A 69 -12.19 15.39 9.96
C LEU A 69 -13.34 16.20 10.60
N ASP A 70 -13.19 17.53 10.67
CA ASP A 70 -14.19 18.44 11.21
C ASP A 70 -15.50 18.39 10.40
N GLU A 71 -15.42 18.18 9.08
CA GLU A 71 -16.61 17.98 8.22
C GLU A 71 -17.33 16.68 8.57
N ILE A 72 -16.61 15.58 8.73
CA ILE A 72 -17.18 14.26 9.03
C ILE A 72 -17.75 14.22 10.45
N GLN A 73 -17.09 14.83 11.43
CA GLN A 73 -17.49 14.83 12.84
C GLN A 73 -18.76 15.65 13.13
N LYS A 74 -19.23 16.48 12.19
CA LYS A 74 -20.54 17.15 12.30
C LYS A 74 -21.73 16.20 12.21
N HIS A 75 -21.48 14.96 11.78
CA HIS A 75 -22.49 13.94 11.60
C HIS A 75 -22.23 12.76 12.54
N GLU A 76 -23.32 12.15 13.02
CA GLU A 76 -23.26 11.00 13.92
C GLU A 76 -24.04 9.80 13.34
N GLY A 77 -23.69 8.60 13.81
CA GLY A 77 -24.37 7.36 13.44
C GLY A 77 -24.20 6.99 11.97
N GLU A 78 -25.26 6.46 11.36
CA GLU A 78 -25.25 6.01 9.96
C GLU A 78 -24.88 7.13 8.97
N ARG A 79 -25.37 8.35 9.21
CA ARG A 79 -25.07 9.50 8.34
C ARG A 79 -23.58 9.82 8.30
N GLN A 80 -22.86 9.60 9.41
CA GLN A 80 -21.41 9.78 9.46
C GLN A 80 -20.68 8.85 8.50
N LEU A 81 -21.17 7.61 8.35
CA LEU A 81 -20.60 6.63 7.42
C LEU A 81 -20.82 7.03 5.95
N PHE A 82 -22.01 7.52 5.61
CA PHE A 82 -22.31 8.02 4.26
C PHE A 82 -21.51 9.28 3.92
N VAL A 83 -21.37 10.22 4.86
CA VAL A 83 -20.55 11.41 4.65
C VAL A 83 -19.07 11.05 4.51
N LEU A 84 -18.57 10.12 5.32
CA LEU A 84 -17.21 9.59 5.17
C LEU A 84 -16.98 8.99 3.77
N ALA A 85 -17.96 8.25 3.23
CA ALA A 85 -17.88 7.69 1.88
C ALA A 85 -17.76 8.80 0.82
N GLN A 86 -18.61 9.83 0.88
CA GLN A 86 -18.58 10.95 -0.05
C GLN A 86 -17.28 11.75 0.04
N VAL A 87 -16.82 12.02 1.26
CA VAL A 87 -15.58 12.76 1.52
C VAL A 87 -14.38 11.95 1.05
N TRP A 88 -14.39 10.62 1.23
CA TRP A 88 -13.37 9.74 0.69
C TRP A 88 -13.34 9.76 -0.84
N ASP A 89 -14.50 9.69 -1.50
CA ASP A 89 -14.57 9.74 -2.96
C ASP A 89 -13.97 11.06 -3.47
N ARG A 90 -14.41 12.21 -2.94
CA ARG A 90 -13.84 13.54 -3.24
C ARG A 90 -12.33 13.59 -2.97
N PHE A 91 -11.91 13.04 -1.84
CA PHE A 91 -10.49 13.03 -1.46
C PHE A 91 -9.65 12.21 -2.44
N PHE A 92 -10.13 11.03 -2.85
CA PHE A 92 -9.39 10.11 -3.70
C PHE A 92 -9.39 10.53 -5.18
N THR A 93 -10.47 11.13 -5.68
CA THR A 93 -10.62 11.50 -7.09
C THR A 93 -10.18 12.93 -7.41
N GLU A 94 -10.30 13.86 -6.47
CA GLU A 94 -10.03 15.28 -6.72
C GLU A 94 -8.82 15.78 -5.92
N ILE A 95 -8.86 15.66 -4.59
CA ILE A 95 -7.84 16.24 -3.71
C ILE A 95 -6.49 15.57 -3.94
N LEU A 96 -6.44 14.23 -3.85
CA LEU A 96 -5.21 13.47 -3.96
C LEU A 96 -4.50 13.67 -5.31
N PRO A 97 -5.16 13.54 -6.48
CA PRO A 97 -4.52 13.83 -7.76
C PRO A 97 -4.05 15.29 -7.88
N THR A 98 -4.82 16.25 -7.37
CA THR A 98 -4.43 17.67 -7.39
C THR A 98 -3.19 17.93 -6.54
N LEU A 99 -3.09 17.33 -5.35
CA LEU A 99 -1.89 17.39 -4.52
C LEU A 99 -0.69 16.77 -5.23
N GLN A 100 -0.88 15.61 -5.87
CA GLN A 100 0.16 14.97 -6.66
C GLN A 100 0.61 15.85 -7.84
N ALA A 101 -0.29 16.64 -8.41
CA ALA A 101 0.00 17.55 -9.51
C ALA A 101 0.79 18.79 -9.04
N ILE A 102 0.37 19.44 -7.95
CA ILE A 102 1.05 20.61 -7.35
C ILE A 102 2.48 20.25 -6.91
N LEU A 103 2.63 19.05 -6.35
CA LEU A 103 3.87 18.55 -5.77
C LEU A 103 4.57 17.55 -6.68
N TYR A 104 4.23 17.52 -7.97
CA TYR A 104 4.86 16.64 -8.96
C TYR A 104 6.40 16.72 -8.94
N PRO A 105 7.04 17.90 -8.81
CA PRO A 105 8.50 17.97 -8.75
C PRO A 105 9.14 17.22 -7.58
N LEU A 106 8.37 16.82 -6.55
CA LEU A 106 8.86 16.06 -5.39
C LEU A 106 8.92 14.54 -5.59
N GLN A 107 8.55 14.03 -6.76
CA GLN A 107 8.50 12.60 -7.06
C GLN A 107 9.92 12.02 -7.31
N GLY A 108 10.66 11.70 -6.24
CA GLY A 108 11.98 11.06 -6.35
C GLY A 108 12.68 10.68 -5.03
N GLN A 109 12.00 10.83 -3.89
CA GLN A 109 12.53 10.54 -2.56
C GLN A 109 11.55 9.61 -1.81
N GLU A 110 12.08 8.83 -0.85
CA GLU A 110 11.53 7.60 -0.22
C GLU A 110 10.01 7.51 0.04
N LEU A 111 9.29 8.62 0.29
CA LEU A 111 7.83 8.65 0.33
C LEU A 111 7.26 9.58 -0.74
N THR A 112 6.38 9.02 -1.58
CA THR A 112 5.61 9.78 -2.58
C THR A 112 4.54 10.63 -1.91
N VAL A 113 4.18 11.76 -2.54
CA VAL A 113 3.07 12.64 -2.09
C VAL A 113 1.80 11.83 -1.84
N ARG A 114 1.57 10.82 -2.69
CA ARG A 114 0.44 9.89 -2.57
C ARG A 114 0.46 9.10 -1.27
N GLN A 115 1.58 8.44 -0.97
CA GLN A 115 1.72 7.65 0.26
C GLN A 115 1.59 8.52 1.51
N MET A 116 2.25 9.69 1.55
CA MET A 116 2.17 10.61 2.69
C MET A 116 0.72 11.05 2.94
N THR A 117 0.01 11.42 1.88
CA THR A 117 -1.37 11.92 1.95
C THR A 117 -2.34 10.84 2.42
N LEU A 118 -2.22 9.62 1.88
CA LEU A 118 -3.08 8.49 2.26
C LEU A 118 -2.77 7.97 3.67
N LEU A 119 -1.49 7.89 4.07
CA LEU A 119 -1.11 7.58 5.46
C LEU A 119 -1.66 8.64 6.43
N GLY A 120 -1.56 9.92 6.06
CA GLY A 120 -2.16 11.00 6.83
C GLY A 120 -3.67 10.82 6.98
N PHE A 121 -4.38 10.50 5.90
CA PHE A 121 -5.82 10.26 5.96
C PHE A 121 -6.16 9.10 6.90
N ARG A 122 -5.43 7.99 6.82
CA ARG A 122 -5.59 6.85 7.75
C ARG A 122 -5.42 7.30 9.20
N ASP A 123 -4.31 7.96 9.53
CA ASP A 123 -3.94 8.24 10.93
C ASP A 123 -4.70 9.41 11.55
N MET A 124 -4.99 10.43 10.75
CA MET A 124 -5.55 11.70 11.23
C MET A 124 -7.07 11.78 11.00
N VAL A 125 -7.62 11.04 10.04
CA VAL A 125 -9.07 11.02 9.78
C VAL A 125 -9.66 9.69 10.21
N LEU A 126 -9.31 8.59 9.52
CA LEU A 126 -9.97 7.29 9.72
C LEU A 126 -9.85 6.78 11.16
N LEU A 127 -8.64 6.70 11.70
CA LEU A 127 -8.38 6.16 13.04
C LEU A 127 -8.82 7.11 14.18
N LYS A 128 -9.14 8.36 13.87
CA LYS A 128 -9.74 9.31 14.82
C LYS A 128 -11.25 9.14 14.93
N LEU A 129 -11.88 8.48 13.96
CA LEU A 129 -13.30 8.16 13.97
C LEU A 129 -13.51 6.82 14.70
N SER A 130 -14.59 6.70 15.48
CA SER A 130 -15.01 5.44 16.12
C SER A 130 -15.70 4.49 15.12
N LEU A 131 -15.02 4.22 14.00
CA LEU A 131 -15.57 3.46 12.87
C LEU A 131 -15.90 2.01 13.18
N GLY A 132 -15.20 1.38 14.14
CA GLY A 132 -15.48 -0.01 14.52
C GLY A 132 -16.94 -0.23 14.94
N ASP A 133 -17.46 0.64 15.81
CA ASP A 133 -18.84 0.54 16.29
C ASP A 133 -19.85 0.87 15.19
N LEU A 134 -19.53 1.85 14.34
CA LEU A 134 -20.39 2.26 13.22
C LEU A 134 -20.51 1.17 12.16
N LEU A 135 -19.40 0.49 11.84
CA LEU A 135 -19.38 -0.61 10.87
C LEU A 135 -20.11 -1.83 11.42
N CYS A 136 -19.86 -2.22 12.69
CA CYS A 136 -20.55 -3.34 13.32
C CYS A 136 -22.08 -3.16 13.36
N LYS A 137 -22.56 -1.93 13.57
CA LYS A 137 -24.00 -1.62 13.58
C LYS A 137 -24.63 -1.66 12.19
N ASN A 138 -23.85 -1.44 11.13
CA ASN A 138 -24.32 -1.20 9.76
C ASN A 138 -23.75 -2.16 8.72
N LEU A 139 -23.40 -3.39 9.11
CA LEU A 139 -22.71 -4.37 8.25
C LEU A 139 -23.45 -4.66 6.93
N SER A 140 -24.78 -4.57 6.89
CA SER A 140 -25.59 -4.83 5.70
C SER A 140 -25.65 -3.66 4.70
N LEU A 141 -25.27 -2.44 5.11
CA LEU A 141 -25.45 -1.20 4.35
C LEU A 141 -24.15 -0.43 4.14
N ILE A 142 -23.00 -1.10 4.21
CA ILE A 142 -21.69 -0.44 4.03
C ILE A 142 -21.56 0.03 2.58
N PRO A 143 -21.34 1.33 2.32
CA PRO A 143 -21.10 1.83 0.97
C PRO A 143 -19.85 1.21 0.35
N ALA A 144 -19.88 0.92 -0.96
CA ALA A 144 -18.74 0.35 -1.68
C ALA A 144 -17.47 1.22 -1.55
N SER A 145 -17.62 2.55 -1.52
CA SER A 145 -16.53 3.50 -1.32
C SER A 145 -15.78 3.27 0.00
N ILE A 146 -16.47 2.86 1.08
CA ILE A 146 -15.82 2.55 2.37
C ILE A 146 -14.98 1.28 2.26
N THR A 147 -15.50 0.25 1.58
CA THR A 147 -14.75 -0.99 1.34
C THR A 147 -13.49 -0.70 0.52
N GLN A 148 -13.65 0.07 -0.57
CA GLN A 148 -12.54 0.48 -1.42
C GLN A 148 -11.52 1.34 -0.65
N MET A 149 -11.97 2.26 0.20
CA MET A 149 -11.12 3.07 1.06
C MET A 149 -10.24 2.20 1.95
N LEU A 150 -10.83 1.28 2.70
CA LEU A 150 -10.10 0.42 3.63
C LEU A 150 -9.05 -0.43 2.91
N LEU A 151 -9.41 -0.99 1.75
CA LEU A 151 -8.49 -1.78 0.92
C LEU A 151 -7.33 -0.93 0.35
N VAL A 152 -7.62 0.29 -0.11
CA VAL A 152 -6.58 1.21 -0.59
C VAL A 152 -5.63 1.59 0.53
N LEU A 153 -6.15 1.91 1.72
CA LEU A 153 -5.33 2.29 2.87
C LEU A 153 -4.49 1.12 3.40
N GLN A 154 -4.99 -0.11 3.30
CA GLN A 154 -4.26 -1.32 3.71
C GLN A 154 -3.02 -1.56 2.83
N GLY A 155 -3.09 -1.23 1.54
CA GLY A 155 -1.98 -1.41 0.61
C GLY A 155 -0.76 -0.52 0.87
N ILE A 156 -0.82 0.39 1.84
CA ILE A 156 0.20 1.42 2.05
C ILE A 156 1.10 1.04 3.21
N GLN A 157 2.33 0.68 2.88
CA GLN A 157 3.32 0.24 3.85
C GLN A 157 4.03 1.43 4.51
N GLU A 158 4.25 1.31 5.81
CA GLU A 158 5.15 2.19 6.56
C GLU A 158 6.57 1.62 6.50
N SER A 159 7.57 2.49 6.32
CA SER A 159 8.98 2.09 6.29
C SER A 159 9.51 1.58 7.65
N ARG A 160 8.78 1.82 8.74
CA ARG A 160 9.19 1.49 10.12
C ARG A 160 8.59 0.19 10.68
N GLY A 161 7.96 -0.65 9.84
CA GLY A 161 7.39 -1.92 10.25
C GLY A 161 5.94 -1.83 10.76
N PRO A 162 5.38 -2.90 11.37
CA PRO A 162 3.97 -2.95 11.77
C PRO A 162 3.68 -2.00 12.93
N SER A 163 2.90 -0.96 12.66
CA SER A 163 2.48 0.05 13.65
C SER A 163 1.15 -0.33 14.33
N LYS A 164 0.87 0.27 15.50
CA LYS A 164 -0.43 0.10 16.19
C LYS A 164 -1.59 0.56 15.31
N GLN A 165 -1.37 1.64 14.56
CA GLN A 165 -2.31 2.21 13.59
C GLN A 165 -2.65 1.21 12.49
N TYR A 166 -1.64 0.53 11.96
CA TYR A 166 -1.82 -0.52 10.95
C TYR A 166 -2.65 -1.69 11.49
N CYS A 167 -2.39 -2.17 12.71
CA CYS A 167 -3.19 -3.23 13.33
C CYS A 167 -4.67 -2.84 13.54
N GLN A 168 -4.93 -1.57 13.88
CA GLN A 168 -6.30 -1.06 13.99
C GLN A 168 -7.00 -1.04 12.63
N LEU A 169 -6.30 -0.63 11.56
CA LEU A 169 -6.82 -0.67 10.20
C LEU A 169 -7.16 -2.11 9.77
N GLU A 170 -6.26 -3.08 10.02
CA GLU A 170 -6.50 -4.50 9.75
C GLU A 170 -7.78 -5.01 10.43
N SER A 171 -8.04 -4.57 11.66
CA SER A 171 -9.26 -4.92 12.39
C SER A 171 -10.51 -4.38 11.70
N LEU A 172 -10.48 -3.14 11.18
CA LEU A 172 -11.59 -2.55 10.42
C LEU A 172 -11.79 -3.26 9.07
N VAL A 173 -10.71 -3.55 8.35
CA VAL A 173 -10.75 -4.30 7.08
C VAL A 173 -11.37 -5.68 7.29
N ALA A 174 -11.00 -6.37 8.36
CA ALA A 174 -11.52 -7.69 8.71
C ALA A 174 -13.02 -7.68 9.01
N LEU A 175 -13.61 -6.54 9.43
CA LEU A 175 -15.05 -6.41 9.61
C LEU A 175 -15.79 -6.31 8.25
N VAL A 176 -15.18 -5.65 7.27
CA VAL A 176 -15.84 -5.32 6.00
C VAL A 176 -15.64 -6.39 4.91
N VAL A 177 -14.52 -7.12 4.92
CA VAL A 177 -14.07 -7.90 3.75
C VAL A 177 -14.13 -9.45 3.93
N LYS A 178 -14.58 -9.99 5.07
CA LYS A 178 -14.52 -11.46 5.30
C LYS A 178 -15.37 -12.25 4.29
N PRO A 179 -14.73 -13.03 3.39
CA PRO A 179 -13.91 -14.20 3.76
C PRO A 179 -12.44 -14.24 3.28
N TYR A 180 -11.89 -13.24 2.58
CA TYR A 180 -10.60 -13.39 1.87
C TYR A 180 -9.36 -12.77 2.52
N LEU A 181 -9.50 -12.04 3.65
CA LEU A 181 -8.37 -11.32 4.30
C LEU A 181 -8.01 -11.83 5.69
N TRP A 182 -8.48 -13.01 6.10
CA TRP A 182 -8.07 -13.59 7.39
C TRP A 182 -6.62 -14.10 7.30
N ASN A 183 -5.67 -13.20 7.55
CA ASN A 183 -4.29 -13.55 7.81
C ASN A 183 -4.16 -13.87 9.31
N CYS A 184 -4.06 -15.16 9.64
CA CYS A 184 -3.88 -15.73 10.99
C CYS A 184 -2.55 -15.32 11.67
N ARG A 185 -2.14 -14.05 11.66
CA ARG A 185 -0.85 -13.64 12.26
C ARG A 185 -0.93 -12.93 13.61
N HIS A 186 -2.12 -12.65 14.12
CA HIS A 186 -2.27 -12.08 15.47
C HIS A 186 -3.42 -12.74 16.26
N ALA A 187 -3.24 -14.02 16.59
CA ALA A 187 -3.94 -14.64 17.72
C ALA A 187 -3.21 -14.40 19.06
N SER A 188 -2.43 -13.30 19.18
CA SER A 188 -1.59 -13.02 20.36
C SER A 188 -1.75 -11.58 20.85
N CYS A 189 -2.97 -11.11 21.00
CA CYS A 189 -3.27 -10.06 21.98
C CYS A 189 -4.77 -10.07 22.26
N THR A 190 -5.13 -10.30 23.52
CA THR A 190 -6.50 -10.29 24.08
C THR A 190 -7.26 -11.62 24.11
N GLU A 191 -6.64 -12.69 24.59
CA GLU A 191 -7.35 -13.77 25.29
C GLU A 191 -6.55 -14.21 26.52
N GLN A 192 -6.46 -13.34 27.54
CA GLN A 192 -6.24 -13.79 28.91
C GLN A 192 -7.58 -13.72 29.63
N SER A 193 -8.44 -14.70 29.36
CA SER A 193 -9.57 -15.05 30.23
C SER A 193 -10.00 -16.47 29.91
N ALA A 194 -9.44 -17.40 30.69
CA ALA A 194 -10.03 -18.68 31.07
C ALA A 194 -10.61 -19.57 29.95
N THR A 195 -9.76 -20.36 29.30
CA THR A 195 -9.96 -21.83 29.30
C THR A 195 -8.66 -22.55 28.96
N ARG A 196 -8.27 -23.45 29.85
CA ARG A 196 -7.14 -24.37 29.70
C ARG A 196 -7.49 -25.40 28.64
N ALA A 197 -7.26 -25.10 27.37
CA ALA A 197 -7.32 -26.08 26.30
C ALA A 197 -5.92 -26.66 26.10
N GLN A 198 -5.81 -27.99 26.26
CA GLN A 198 -4.59 -28.75 26.02
C GLN A 198 -3.97 -28.40 24.67
N VAL A 199 -2.65 -28.26 24.67
CA VAL A 199 -1.83 -28.34 23.46
C VAL A 199 -1.94 -29.77 22.95
N SER A 200 -2.93 -30.04 22.11
CA SER A 200 -2.93 -31.19 21.22
C SER A 200 -2.26 -30.74 19.93
N HIS A 201 -1.08 -31.29 19.66
CA HIS A 201 -0.42 -31.20 18.36
C HIS A 201 -1.42 -31.60 17.26
N PRO A 202 -1.43 -30.96 16.07
CA PRO A 202 -2.18 -31.48 14.95
C PRO A 202 -1.42 -32.72 14.45
N GLU A 203 -1.80 -33.88 14.96
CA GLU A 203 -1.30 -35.16 14.47
C GLU A 203 -2.08 -35.49 13.18
N ILE A 204 -1.41 -35.38 12.03
CA ILE A 204 -1.95 -35.83 10.76
C ILE A 204 -2.04 -37.36 10.84
N ARG A 205 -3.23 -37.87 11.15
CA ARG A 205 -3.49 -39.31 11.10
C ARG A 205 -3.68 -39.72 9.64
N ILE A 206 -2.58 -40.06 8.97
CA ILE A 206 -2.64 -40.70 7.66
C ILE A 206 -3.26 -42.09 7.86
N THR A 207 -4.48 -42.29 7.39
CA THR A 207 -5.08 -43.63 7.31
C THR A 207 -4.39 -44.39 6.19
N HIS A 208 -3.32 -45.11 6.53
CA HIS A 208 -2.69 -46.06 5.63
C HIS A 208 -3.63 -47.25 5.43
N HIS A 209 -4.40 -47.23 4.34
CA HIS A 209 -4.90 -48.47 3.76
C HIS A 209 -3.69 -49.25 3.26
N ILE A 210 -3.37 -50.33 3.98
CA ILE A 210 -2.36 -51.32 3.58
C ILE A 210 -2.84 -51.93 2.26
N SER A 211 -2.15 -51.61 1.17
CA SER A 211 -2.05 -52.50 0.01
C SER A 211 -0.61 -52.97 -0.01
N GLU A 212 -0.42 -54.26 0.27
CA GLU A 212 0.89 -54.89 0.34
C GLU A 212 1.63 -54.78 -1.01
N GLY A 213 2.89 -54.34 -0.95
CA GLY A 213 3.80 -54.42 -2.08
C GLY A 213 4.38 -53.08 -2.54
N SER A 214 5.19 -52.41 -1.70
CA SER A 214 6.24 -51.51 -2.18
C SER A 214 7.22 -51.17 -1.05
N LEU A 215 8.16 -52.07 -0.79
CA LEU A 215 9.33 -51.78 0.05
C LEU A 215 10.32 -50.96 -0.78
N LEU A 216 10.42 -49.65 -0.54
CA LEU A 216 11.57 -48.86 -0.96
C LEU A 216 12.08 -48.06 0.23
N SER A 217 13.34 -48.35 0.58
CA SER A 217 14.10 -47.81 1.70
C SER A 217 14.37 -46.30 1.51
N PRO A 218 14.54 -45.52 2.60
CA PRO A 218 14.85 -44.10 2.50
C PRO A 218 16.25 -43.88 1.92
N VAL A 219 16.37 -42.86 1.06
CA VAL A 219 17.63 -42.42 0.45
C VAL A 219 18.56 -41.87 1.54
N VAL A 220 19.77 -42.43 1.64
CA VAL A 220 20.87 -41.93 2.46
C VAL A 220 21.61 -40.85 1.66
N GLU A 221 21.74 -39.65 2.23
CA GLU A 221 22.63 -38.61 1.71
C GLU A 221 24.07 -39.05 1.93
N GLN A 222 24.81 -39.28 0.84
CA GLN A 222 26.22 -39.64 0.88
C GLN A 222 27.04 -38.39 0.56
N GLU A 223 27.64 -37.79 1.60
CA GLU A 223 28.70 -36.79 1.45
C GLU A 223 29.94 -37.45 0.85
N GLY A 224 30.50 -36.84 -0.20
CA GLY A 224 31.72 -37.31 -0.86
C GLY A 224 32.53 -36.13 -1.37
N GLU A 225 33.52 -35.71 -0.58
CA GLU A 225 34.65 -34.90 -1.05
C GLU A 225 35.73 -35.81 -1.67
N MET A 226 36.19 -35.52 -2.90
CA MET A 226 37.62 -35.41 -3.26
C MET A 226 37.86 -35.25 -4.79
N TYR A 227 38.33 -34.05 -5.15
CA TYR A 227 39.45 -33.65 -6.03
C TYR A 227 39.95 -34.41 -7.29
N PHE A 228 40.19 -33.58 -8.34
CA PHE A 228 40.97 -33.68 -9.60
C PHE A 228 40.43 -34.62 -10.71
N GLU A 229 40.43 -34.33 -12.01
CA GLU A 229 41.26 -33.44 -12.84
C GLU A 229 40.58 -33.11 -14.20
N GLN A 230 40.74 -31.85 -14.59
CA GLN A 230 40.66 -31.19 -15.91
C GLN A 230 40.59 -32.02 -17.21
N VAL A 231 39.50 -31.86 -18.01
CA VAL A 231 39.56 -31.69 -19.49
C VAL A 231 38.35 -30.91 -20.02
N GLY A 232 38.61 -29.75 -20.63
CA GLY A 232 38.00 -29.37 -21.92
C GLY A 232 36.57 -28.83 -21.99
N ASN A 233 36.49 -27.50 -22.07
CA ASN A 233 35.73 -26.77 -23.09
C ASN A 233 34.18 -26.70 -23.04
N LEU A 234 33.74 -25.44 -22.94
CA LEU A 234 32.71 -24.83 -23.80
C LEU A 234 31.24 -24.99 -23.39
N ARG A 235 30.77 -23.97 -22.66
CA ARG A 235 29.62 -23.11 -23.00
C ARG A 235 28.71 -23.65 -24.13
N ARG A 236 27.48 -24.06 -23.80
CA ARG A 236 26.25 -23.39 -24.24
C ARG A 236 24.99 -24.12 -23.79
N HIS A 237 24.04 -23.27 -23.46
CA HIS A 237 22.67 -23.46 -23.01
C HIS A 237 21.75 -23.76 -24.20
N SER A 238 20.58 -24.35 -23.92
CA SER A 238 19.43 -24.60 -24.82
C SER A 238 19.61 -25.82 -25.74
N VAL A 239 18.63 -26.70 -25.96
CA VAL A 239 17.27 -26.44 -26.43
C VAL A 239 16.33 -27.61 -26.04
N THR A 240 15.08 -27.27 -25.74
CA THR A 240 13.91 -28.16 -25.60
C THR A 240 13.69 -29.05 -26.82
N ASN A 241 13.58 -30.37 -26.61
CA ASN A 241 13.27 -31.33 -27.67
C ASN A 241 11.74 -31.40 -27.86
N ALA A 242 11.24 -31.04 -29.04
CA ALA A 242 9.85 -31.24 -29.45
C ALA A 242 9.79 -32.25 -30.60
N HIS A 243 8.75 -33.08 -30.52
CA HIS A 243 8.52 -34.37 -31.19
C HIS A 243 8.67 -34.44 -32.74
N SER A 244 9.24 -35.57 -33.13
CA SER A 244 9.08 -36.44 -34.32
C SER A 244 8.02 -36.11 -35.39
N ASP A 245 8.45 -36.14 -36.67
CA ASP A 245 8.23 -37.24 -37.65
C ASP A 245 7.79 -36.85 -39.08
N ILE A 246 8.48 -37.48 -40.07
CA ILE A 246 8.02 -37.89 -41.43
C ILE A 246 8.02 -36.77 -42.52
N LYS A 247 8.56 -36.87 -43.75
CA LYS A 247 8.88 -37.99 -44.67
C LYS A 247 9.93 -37.56 -45.72
N LEU A 248 10.64 -38.57 -46.25
CA LEU A 248 11.69 -38.56 -47.27
C LEU A 248 11.16 -38.31 -48.71
N LEU A 249 11.89 -37.57 -49.55
CA LEU A 249 12.69 -38.08 -50.68
C LEU A 249 13.31 -36.93 -51.51
N PRO A 250 14.46 -37.17 -52.18
CA PRO A 250 15.28 -36.20 -52.88
C PRO A 250 14.99 -36.19 -54.39
N ASN A 251 15.43 -35.14 -55.09
CA ASN A 251 16.23 -35.29 -56.31
C ASN A 251 16.79 -33.95 -56.81
N TYR A 252 18.09 -33.98 -57.10
CA TYR A 252 18.86 -33.31 -58.16
C TYR A 252 18.23 -32.05 -58.80
N GLY A 253 18.88 -30.88 -58.86
CA GLY A 253 20.29 -30.65 -59.14
C GLY A 253 20.39 -29.84 -60.42
N SER A 254 20.79 -28.57 -60.26
CA SER A 254 21.50 -27.68 -61.20
C SER A 254 20.89 -27.30 -62.57
N ASP A 255 20.95 -25.99 -62.80
CA ASP A 255 20.89 -25.20 -64.05
C ASP A 255 19.54 -25.00 -64.77
#